data_AF-A0A7S0TIT8-F1
#
_entry.id   AF-A0A7S0TIT8-F1
#
_cell.length_a   1.000
_cell.length_b   1.000
_cell.length_c   1.000
_cell.angle_alpha   90.00
_cell.angle_beta   90.00
_cell.angle_gamma   90.00
#
_symmetry.space_group_name_H-M   'P 1'
#
loop_
_entity.id
_entity.type
_entity.pdbx_description
1 polymer ?
#
loop_
_entity_poly.entity_id
_entity_poly.type
_entity_poly.pdbx_seq_one_letter_code
_entity_poly.pdbx_strand_id
1 'polypeptide(L)'
;AGGRDWSVWVDYRNKGQGGGEDVSLEGGQRTDIVAVEDFESLWQGLEESGQGMADGCNVAVFTRGVVPTWEASQAHGKWVMLTDKRETLSKLLLVLRAVMEGAHPNLAHVCGVVLSVRPTRDCIAVWNTRGGDSHFIKATRNALVQAARLGPSQKLNYFIIRMSASSAPADTKREESSSRSPRRANGDGEGGIR
;
A
#
# COMPACT_ATOMS: atom_id res chain seq x y z
N ALA A 1 25.48 -10.20 -12.25
CA ALA A 1 24.23 -9.46 -12.04
C ALA A 1 24.05 -9.33 -10.54
N GLY A 2 24.17 -8.12 -9.98
CA GLY A 2 23.93 -7.91 -8.55
C GLY A 2 22.42 -7.97 -8.33
N GLY A 3 21.93 -9.06 -7.74
CA GLY A 3 20.54 -9.18 -7.31
C GLY A 3 20.21 -8.06 -6.32
N ARG A 4 18.99 -7.53 -6.37
CA ARG A 4 18.53 -6.60 -5.34
C ARG A 4 18.41 -7.41 -4.04
N ASP A 5 18.96 -6.91 -2.94
CA ASP A 5 18.72 -7.49 -1.62
C ASP A 5 17.28 -7.18 -1.17
N TRP A 6 16.65 -8.11 -0.46
CA TRP A 6 15.29 -7.95 0.07
C TRP A 6 15.26 -8.24 1.57
N SER A 7 14.20 -7.77 2.23
CA SER A 7 13.91 -8.05 3.63
C SER A 7 12.48 -8.56 3.76
N VAL A 8 12.32 -9.67 4.46
CA VAL A 8 11.03 -10.24 4.85
C VAL A 8 10.65 -9.68 6.21
N TRP A 9 9.39 -9.28 6.33
CA TRP A 9 8.77 -8.74 7.53
C TRP A 9 7.52 -9.56 7.83
N VAL A 10 7.38 -10.06 9.06
CA VAL A 10 6.23 -10.88 9.46
C VAL A 10 5.48 -10.20 10.60
N ASP A 11 4.18 -9.99 10.43
CA ASP A 11 3.27 -9.53 11.48
C ASP A 11 2.68 -10.71 12.24
N TYR A 12 3.21 -11.00 13.43
CA TYR A 12 2.69 -12.04 14.30
C TYR A 12 1.56 -11.58 15.23
N ARG A 13 1.02 -10.36 15.05
CA ARG A 13 -0.01 -9.84 15.97
C ARG A 13 -1.21 -10.79 16.05
N ASN A 14 -1.30 -11.43 17.21
CA ASN A 14 -2.40 -12.28 17.61
C ASN A 14 -3.68 -11.44 17.72
N LYS A 15 -4.82 -12.02 17.33
CA LYS A 15 -6.16 -11.38 17.34
C LYS A 15 -6.33 -10.41 18.53
N GLY A 16 -6.52 -9.12 18.25
CA GLY A 16 -6.96 -8.16 19.28
C GLY A 16 -6.70 -6.69 19.03
N GLN A 17 -5.76 -6.30 18.17
CA GLN A 17 -5.43 -4.88 17.98
C GLN A 17 -5.32 -4.49 16.51
N GLY A 18 -6.33 -3.75 16.02
CA GLY A 18 -6.24 -2.89 14.85
C GLY A 18 -6.65 -3.52 13.52
N GLY A 19 -7.95 -3.52 13.22
CA GLY A 19 -8.48 -3.82 11.88
C GLY A 19 -8.30 -2.65 10.89
N GLY A 20 -7.06 -2.17 10.73
CA GLY A 20 -6.71 -1.13 9.75
C GLY A 20 -5.86 -1.70 8.61
N GLU A 21 -5.93 -1.06 7.43
CA GLU A 21 -5.02 -1.32 6.30
C GLU A 21 -3.57 -0.87 6.57
N ASP A 22 -3.33 -0.31 7.75
CA ASP A 22 -2.05 0.22 8.19
C ASP A 22 -1.20 -0.92 8.78
N VAL A 23 -0.47 -1.58 7.90
CA VAL A 23 0.43 -2.69 8.26
C VAL A 23 1.67 -2.09 8.93
N SER A 24 1.58 -1.76 10.21
CA SER A 24 2.75 -1.32 10.98
C SER A 24 3.62 -2.54 11.31
N LEU A 25 4.51 -2.89 10.37
CA LEU A 25 5.48 -4.00 10.51
C LEU A 25 6.77 -3.58 11.23
N GLU A 26 6.85 -2.34 11.71
CA GLU A 26 8.03 -1.78 12.36
C GLU A 26 8.45 -2.53 13.63
N GLY A 27 7.55 -3.28 14.26
CA GLY A 27 7.83 -4.17 15.40
C GLY A 27 7.92 -5.67 15.06
N GLY A 28 7.82 -6.04 13.78
CA GLY A 28 7.87 -7.43 13.32
C GLY A 28 9.29 -7.98 13.20
N GLN A 29 9.42 -9.31 13.10
CA GLN A 29 10.71 -9.94 12.80
C GLN A 29 11.11 -9.59 11.36
N ARG A 30 12.36 -9.11 11.20
CA ARG A 30 12.97 -8.82 9.90
C ARG A 30 14.07 -9.83 9.59
N THR A 31 14.01 -10.42 8.40
CA THR A 31 15.05 -11.32 7.89
C THR A 31 15.48 -10.85 6.50
N ASP A 32 16.77 -10.58 6.30
CA ASP A 32 17.30 -10.24 4.97
C ASP A 32 17.42 -11.52 4.11
N ILE A 33 17.01 -11.44 2.85
CA ILE A 33 17.05 -12.54 1.87
C ILE A 33 17.69 -12.04 0.56
N VAL A 34 18.30 -12.96 -0.18
CA VAL A 34 18.92 -12.66 -1.49
C VAL A 34 18.28 -13.43 -2.64
N ALA A 35 17.57 -14.52 -2.33
CA ALA A 35 16.86 -15.36 -3.30
C ALA A 35 15.47 -15.77 -2.80
N VAL A 36 14.62 -16.26 -3.71
CA VAL A 36 13.27 -16.73 -3.34
C VAL A 36 13.33 -18.03 -2.52
N GLU A 37 14.39 -18.82 -2.69
CA GLU A 37 14.64 -20.05 -1.93
C GLU A 37 14.90 -19.76 -0.44
N ASP A 38 15.51 -18.60 -0.12
CA ASP A 38 15.66 -18.14 1.27
C ASP A 38 14.28 -17.87 1.89
N PHE A 39 13.35 -17.31 1.10
CA PHE A 39 11.96 -17.08 1.52
C PHE A 39 11.21 -18.39 1.71
N GLU A 40 11.36 -19.37 0.80
CA GLU A 40 10.75 -20.71 0.94
C GLU A 40 11.21 -21.39 2.23
N SER A 41 12.51 -21.31 2.53
CA SER A 41 13.10 -21.88 3.76
C SER A 41 12.56 -21.18 5.01
N LEU A 42 12.44 -19.84 4.98
CA LEU A 42 11.83 -19.07 6.06
C LEU A 42 10.37 -19.46 6.26
N TRP A 43 9.60 -19.59 5.17
CA TRP A 43 8.19 -19.97 5.22
C TRP A 43 7.99 -21.34 5.85
N GLN A 44 8.79 -22.34 5.44
CA GLN A 44 8.74 -23.67 6.03
C GLN A 44 8.98 -23.64 7.54
N GLY A 45 9.97 -22.86 8.01
CA GLY A 45 10.23 -22.69 9.45
C GLY A 45 9.06 -22.04 10.21
N LEU A 46 8.33 -21.10 9.58
CA LEU A 46 7.13 -20.50 10.18
C LEU A 46 6.01 -21.53 10.35
N GLU A 47 5.79 -22.38 9.35
CA GLU A 47 4.80 -23.46 9.41
C GLU A 47 5.15 -24.49 10.48
N GLU A 48 6.41 -24.92 10.54
CA GLU A 48 6.89 -25.91 11.51
C GLU A 48 6.84 -25.41 12.96
N SER A 49 7.12 -24.12 13.19
CA SER A 49 7.09 -23.53 14.54
C SER A 49 5.68 -23.37 15.12
N GLY A 50 4.63 -23.63 14.33
CA GLY A 50 3.25 -23.36 14.72
C GLY A 50 2.90 -21.86 14.77
N GLN A 51 3.84 -20.97 14.41
CA GLN A 51 3.57 -19.55 14.11
C GLN A 51 2.99 -19.35 12.71
N GLY A 52 2.28 -20.38 12.21
CA GLY A 52 1.72 -20.41 10.88
C GLY A 52 0.78 -19.22 10.60
N MET A 53 0.44 -19.09 9.33
CA MET A 53 -0.34 -18.01 8.74
C MET A 53 -1.78 -17.94 9.25
N ALA A 54 -1.97 -17.51 10.50
CA ALA A 54 -3.28 -17.27 11.07
C ALA A 54 -4.00 -16.15 10.31
N ASP A 55 -5.34 -16.21 10.25
CA ASP A 55 -6.13 -15.15 9.65
C ASP A 55 -5.85 -13.80 10.33
N GLY A 56 -5.53 -12.79 9.51
CA GLY A 56 -5.11 -11.47 9.97
C GLY A 56 -3.60 -11.23 9.87
N CYS A 57 -2.79 -12.28 9.73
CA CYS A 57 -1.35 -12.16 9.51
C CYS A 57 -1.04 -11.46 8.17
N ASN A 58 0.03 -10.66 8.17
CA ASN A 58 0.60 -10.10 6.95
C ASN A 58 2.09 -10.44 6.88
N VAL A 59 2.54 -10.81 5.67
CA VAL A 59 3.96 -10.99 5.36
C VAL A 59 4.33 -10.06 4.23
N ALA A 60 5.36 -9.26 4.43
CA ALA A 60 5.83 -8.31 3.45
C ALA A 60 7.28 -8.61 3.07
N VAL A 61 7.57 -8.58 1.78
CA VAL A 61 8.91 -8.73 1.22
C VAL A 61 9.23 -7.44 0.48
N PHE A 62 10.14 -6.63 1.00
CA PHE A 62 10.48 -5.31 0.46
C PHE A 62 11.97 -5.23 0.15
N THR A 63 12.34 -4.34 -0.76
CA THR A 63 13.76 -4.06 -1.05
C THR A 63 14.49 -3.69 0.25
N ARG A 64 15.72 -4.17 0.42
CA ARG A 64 16.46 -4.02 1.67
C ARG A 64 16.51 -2.57 2.14
N GLY A 65 16.25 -2.36 3.43
CA GLY A 65 16.23 -1.04 4.04
C GLY A 65 14.93 -0.26 3.83
N VAL A 66 13.99 -0.77 3.03
CA VAL A 66 12.64 -0.19 2.93
C VAL A 66 11.74 -0.81 3.98
N VAL A 67 11.25 0.03 4.87
CA VAL A 67 10.17 -0.33 5.80
C VAL A 67 8.87 -0.42 4.99
N PRO A 68 8.07 -1.49 5.17
CA PRO A 68 6.86 -1.74 4.39
C PRO A 68 5.67 -0.88 4.87
N THR A 69 5.91 0.41 5.08
CA THR A 69 4.91 1.45 5.33
C THR A 69 4.79 2.33 4.10
N TRP A 70 3.65 2.99 3.93
CA TRP A 70 3.43 3.83 2.75
C TRP A 70 4.34 5.07 2.74
N GLU A 71 4.74 5.58 3.91
CA GLU A 71 5.66 6.69 4.07
C GLU A 71 7.08 6.33 3.65
N ALA A 72 7.59 5.18 4.12
CA ALA A 72 8.96 4.77 3.87
C ALA A 72 9.14 4.12 2.50
N SER A 73 8.13 3.41 2.00
CA SER A 73 8.24 2.68 0.74
C SER A 73 8.19 3.55 -0.50
N GLN A 74 7.82 4.83 -0.35
CA GLN A 74 7.58 5.77 -1.45
C GLN A 74 6.71 5.16 -2.55
N ALA A 75 5.80 4.26 -2.17
CA ALA A 75 5.02 3.50 -3.13
C ALA A 75 3.95 4.40 -3.71
N HIS A 76 3.94 4.51 -5.04
CA HIS A 76 2.93 5.25 -5.77
C HIS A 76 1.65 4.41 -5.93
N GLY A 77 1.78 3.10 -6.09
CA GLY A 77 0.65 2.23 -6.33
C GLY A 77 0.90 0.78 -5.97
N LYS A 78 -0.16 -0.02 -6.10
CA LYS A 78 -0.12 -1.46 -5.90
C LYS A 78 -1.05 -2.19 -6.86
N TRP A 79 -0.60 -3.32 -7.39
CA TRP A 79 -1.48 -4.31 -7.99
C TRP A 79 -1.93 -5.31 -6.94
N VAL A 80 -3.20 -5.68 -6.93
CA VAL A 80 -3.80 -6.59 -5.95
C VAL A 80 -4.49 -7.74 -6.67
N MET A 81 -4.11 -8.97 -6.30
CA MET A 81 -4.81 -10.20 -6.70
C MET A 81 -5.32 -10.94 -5.47
N LEU A 82 -6.49 -11.56 -5.62
CA LEU A 82 -7.04 -12.46 -4.63
C LEU A 82 -6.72 -13.90 -5.05
N THR A 83 -6.31 -14.71 -4.09
CA THR A 83 -5.92 -16.10 -4.30
C THR A 83 -6.68 -17.02 -3.37
N ASP A 84 -7.00 -18.21 -3.85
CA ASP A 84 -7.56 -19.25 -2.99
C ASP A 84 -6.47 -19.73 -2.03
N LYS A 85 -6.82 -20.01 -0.77
CA LYS A 85 -5.85 -20.37 0.28
C LYS A 85 -4.90 -21.52 -0.11
N ARG A 86 -5.36 -22.43 -0.98
CA ARG A 86 -4.56 -23.56 -1.49
C ARG A 86 -3.49 -23.17 -2.52
N GLU A 87 -3.68 -22.03 -3.20
CA GLU A 87 -2.76 -21.53 -4.22
C GLU A 87 -1.86 -20.40 -3.70
N THR A 88 -2.13 -19.85 -2.51
CA THR A 88 -1.48 -18.66 -1.97
C THR A 88 0.05 -18.72 -2.04
N LEU A 89 0.65 -19.79 -1.48
CA LEU A 89 2.10 -19.92 -1.46
C LEU A 89 2.66 -20.01 -2.88
N SER A 90 2.10 -20.87 -3.73
CA SER A 90 2.52 -21.03 -5.12
C SER A 90 2.45 -19.72 -5.91
N LYS A 91 1.38 -18.94 -5.74
CA LYS A 91 1.23 -17.63 -6.40
C LYS A 91 2.24 -16.61 -5.87
N LEU A 92 2.45 -16.57 -4.55
CA LEU A 92 3.41 -15.67 -3.93
C LEU A 92 4.84 -15.96 -4.42
N LEU A 93 5.25 -17.21 -4.43
CA LEU A 93 6.58 -17.64 -4.88
C LEU A 93 6.84 -17.28 -6.35
N LEU A 94 5.85 -17.50 -7.23
CA LEU A 94 5.95 -17.11 -8.64
C LEU A 94 6.14 -15.60 -8.81
N VAL A 95 5.43 -14.79 -8.02
CA VAL A 95 5.58 -13.32 -8.05
C VAL A 95 6.94 -12.90 -7.50
N LEU A 96 7.36 -13.42 -6.34
CA LEU A 96 8.65 -13.11 -5.74
C LEU A 96 9.79 -13.47 -6.67
N ARG A 97 9.77 -14.67 -7.25
CA ARG A 97 10.77 -15.12 -8.23
C ARG A 97 10.89 -14.15 -9.40
N ALA A 98 9.77 -13.81 -10.04
CA ALA A 98 9.77 -12.89 -11.18
C ALA A 98 10.30 -11.48 -10.83
N VAL A 99 10.01 -10.99 -9.63
CA VAL A 99 10.46 -9.66 -9.16
C VAL A 99 11.94 -9.66 -8.77
N MET A 100 12.40 -10.68 -8.05
CA MET A 100 13.78 -10.79 -7.56
C MET A 100 14.75 -11.11 -8.70
N GLU A 101 14.37 -12.00 -9.62
CA GLU A 101 15.18 -12.37 -10.79
C GLU A 101 15.10 -11.35 -11.93
N GLY A 102 14.17 -10.39 -11.85
CA GLY A 102 14.03 -9.33 -12.85
C GLY A 102 13.46 -9.83 -14.19
N ALA A 103 12.47 -10.72 -14.16
CA ALA A 103 11.88 -11.37 -15.34
C ALA A 103 11.31 -10.39 -16.39
N HIS A 104 11.07 -9.14 -16.01
CA HIS A 104 10.64 -8.08 -16.92
C HIS A 104 11.19 -6.72 -16.45
N PRO A 105 11.65 -5.82 -17.35
CA PRO A 105 12.26 -4.55 -16.97
C PRO A 105 11.43 -3.68 -16.02
N ASN A 106 10.11 -3.63 -16.23
CA ASN A 106 9.23 -2.86 -15.35
C ASN A 106 9.16 -3.38 -13.90
N LEU A 107 9.49 -4.66 -13.64
CA LEU A 107 9.52 -5.21 -12.29
C LEU A 107 10.69 -4.68 -11.46
N ALA A 108 11.66 -4.01 -12.08
CA ALA A 108 12.69 -3.24 -11.37
C ALA A 108 12.11 -2.06 -10.56
N HIS A 109 10.89 -1.62 -10.88
CA HIS A 109 10.19 -0.57 -10.13
C HIS A 109 9.32 -1.10 -8.98
N VAL A 110 9.24 -2.42 -8.80
CA VAL A 110 8.58 -3.03 -7.65
C VAL A 110 9.47 -2.83 -6.43
N CYS A 111 8.92 -2.22 -5.37
CA CYS A 111 9.59 -2.02 -4.09
C CYS A 111 9.16 -3.03 -3.03
N GLY A 112 8.02 -3.70 -3.21
CA GLY A 112 7.54 -4.67 -2.24
C GLY A 112 6.43 -5.59 -2.73
N VAL A 113 6.28 -6.72 -2.05
CA VAL A 113 5.18 -7.66 -2.20
C VAL A 113 4.61 -7.95 -0.81
N VAL A 114 3.31 -7.81 -0.63
CA VAL A 114 2.62 -8.05 0.64
C VAL A 114 1.62 -9.18 0.45
N LEU A 115 1.76 -10.25 1.23
CA LEU A 115 0.71 -11.22 1.48
C LEU A 115 -0.11 -10.78 2.68
N SER A 116 -1.43 -10.80 2.50
CA SER A 116 -2.43 -10.54 3.51
C SER A 116 -3.32 -11.76 3.66
N VAL A 117 -3.15 -12.49 4.77
CA VAL A 117 -3.96 -13.68 5.08
C VAL A 117 -5.32 -13.23 5.59
N ARG A 118 -6.39 -13.73 4.97
CA ARG A 118 -7.76 -13.31 5.30
C ARG A 118 -8.68 -14.53 5.42
N PRO A 119 -9.82 -14.42 6.15
CA PRO A 119 -10.68 -15.57 6.41
C PRO A 119 -11.16 -16.31 5.15
N THR A 120 -11.51 -15.58 4.10
CA THR A 120 -12.10 -16.19 2.88
C THR A 120 -11.08 -16.46 1.79
N ARG A 121 -10.29 -15.44 1.40
CA ARG A 121 -9.29 -15.53 0.35
C ARG A 121 -8.13 -14.63 0.69
N ASP A 122 -6.92 -15.10 0.46
CA ASP A 122 -5.74 -14.31 0.73
C ASP A 122 -5.55 -13.28 -0.38
N CYS A 123 -4.80 -12.23 -0.05
CA CYS A 123 -4.59 -11.08 -0.91
C CYS A 123 -3.09 -10.87 -1.10
N ILE A 124 -2.62 -10.88 -2.35
CA ILE A 124 -1.24 -10.54 -2.71
C ILE A 124 -1.24 -9.16 -3.35
N ALA A 125 -0.50 -8.23 -2.76
CA ALA A 125 -0.32 -6.88 -3.26
C ALA A 125 1.13 -6.66 -3.71
N VAL A 126 1.35 -6.20 -4.93
CA VAL A 126 2.66 -5.85 -5.50
C VAL A 126 2.78 -4.34 -5.59
N TRP A 127 3.72 -3.75 -4.86
CA TRP A 127 3.88 -2.32 -4.67
C TRP A 127 4.98 -1.75 -5.57
N ASN A 128 4.75 -0.58 -6.15
CA ASN A 128 5.70 0.09 -7.03
C ASN A 128 5.92 1.56 -6.67
N THR A 129 7.14 2.04 -6.91
CA THR A 129 7.50 3.45 -6.73
C THR A 129 7.22 4.30 -7.98
N ARG A 130 7.23 3.69 -9.17
CA ARG A 130 7.02 4.42 -10.43
C ARG A 130 5.58 4.88 -10.60
N GLY A 131 5.42 6.12 -11.07
CA GLY A 131 4.14 6.78 -11.30
C GLY A 131 3.20 6.07 -12.29
N GLY A 132 1.92 6.41 -12.20
CA GLY A 132 0.80 5.73 -12.87
C GLY A 132 0.60 6.02 -14.35
N ASP A 133 1.66 6.12 -15.16
CA ASP A 133 1.49 6.23 -16.61
C ASP A 133 0.81 4.96 -17.15
N SER A 134 -0.15 5.13 -18.06
CA SER A 134 -1.02 4.02 -18.49
C SER A 134 -0.25 2.90 -19.18
N HIS A 135 0.89 3.21 -19.80
CA HIS A 135 1.74 2.23 -20.47
C HIS A 135 2.47 1.35 -19.44
N PHE A 136 3.12 1.96 -18.44
CA PHE A 136 3.74 1.26 -17.33
C PHE A 136 2.73 0.39 -16.58
N ILE A 137 1.54 0.92 -16.28
CA ILE A 137 0.50 0.14 -15.57
C ILE A 137 0.12 -1.11 -16.36
N LYS A 138 -0.14 -0.97 -17.67
CA LYS A 138 -0.54 -2.08 -18.54
C LYS A 138 0.57 -3.10 -18.76
N ALA A 139 1.78 -2.64 -19.06
CA ALA A 139 2.92 -3.53 -19.31
C ALA A 139 3.29 -4.32 -18.05
N THR A 140 3.31 -3.68 -16.87
CA THR A 140 3.59 -4.36 -15.61
C THR A 140 2.49 -5.32 -15.22
N ARG A 141 1.21 -4.96 -15.44
CA ARG A 141 0.07 -5.88 -15.27
C ARG A 141 0.27 -7.14 -16.11
N ASN A 142 0.64 -7.02 -17.38
CA ASN A 142 0.83 -8.16 -18.27
C ASN A 142 1.98 -9.06 -17.77
N ALA A 143 3.09 -8.47 -17.34
CA ALA A 143 4.20 -9.22 -16.76
C ALA A 143 3.77 -9.99 -15.49
N LEU A 144 3.00 -9.36 -14.60
CA LEU A 144 2.49 -10.00 -13.38
C LEU A 144 1.48 -11.11 -13.67
N VAL A 145 0.59 -10.92 -14.66
CA VAL A 145 -0.36 -11.94 -15.11
C VAL A 145 0.37 -13.17 -15.62
N GLN A 146 1.43 -12.98 -16.42
CA GLN A 146 2.26 -14.07 -16.94
C GLN A 146 3.04 -14.75 -15.81
N ALA A 147 3.73 -13.98 -14.97
CA ALA A 147 4.53 -14.50 -13.86
C ALA A 147 3.70 -15.32 -12.87
N ALA A 148 2.58 -14.77 -12.39
CA ALA A 148 1.69 -15.44 -11.44
C ALA A 148 0.76 -16.48 -12.09
N ARG A 149 0.88 -16.69 -13.42
CA ARG A 149 0.05 -17.62 -14.20
C ARG A 149 -1.44 -17.42 -13.91
N LEU A 150 -1.90 -16.17 -14.00
CA LEU A 150 -3.29 -15.83 -13.68
C LEU A 150 -4.21 -16.31 -14.80
N GLY A 151 -5.27 -17.03 -14.41
CA GLY A 151 -6.31 -17.47 -15.32
C GLY A 151 -7.21 -16.31 -15.79
N PRO A 152 -8.03 -16.53 -16.84
CA PRO A 152 -8.87 -15.48 -17.43
C PRO A 152 -9.90 -14.88 -16.46
N SER A 153 -10.32 -15.61 -15.43
CA SER A 153 -11.24 -15.15 -14.39
C SER A 153 -10.55 -14.43 -13.22
N GLN A 154 -9.23 -14.59 -13.07
CA GLN A 154 -8.47 -14.01 -11.96
C GLN A 154 -8.19 -12.53 -12.23
N LYS A 155 -8.72 -11.67 -11.37
CA LYS A 155 -8.58 -10.21 -11.49
C LYS A 155 -7.28 -9.74 -10.83
N LEU A 156 -6.60 -8.81 -11.51
CA LEU A 156 -5.49 -8.04 -10.97
C LEU A 156 -5.90 -6.57 -10.99
N ASN A 157 -6.19 -5.97 -9.82
CA ASN A 157 -6.66 -4.58 -9.74
C ASN A 157 -5.50 -3.65 -9.40
N TYR A 158 -5.44 -2.45 -9.99
CA TYR A 158 -4.42 -1.46 -9.64
C TYR A 158 -5.04 -0.35 -8.79
N PHE A 159 -4.39 -0.02 -7.69
CA PHE A 159 -4.78 1.04 -6.77
C PHE A 159 -3.63 2.03 -6.63
N ILE A 160 -3.94 3.31 -6.69
CA ILE A 160 -2.99 4.38 -6.35
C ILE A 160 -2.93 4.45 -4.82
N ILE A 161 -1.72 4.38 -4.28
CA ILE A 161 -1.48 4.67 -2.87
C ILE A 161 -1.35 6.18 -2.79
N ARG A 162 -2.47 6.84 -2.50
CA ARG A 162 -2.43 8.28 -2.22
C ARG A 162 -1.74 8.41 -0.86
N MET A 163 -0.64 9.15 -0.79
CA MET A 163 -0.31 9.85 0.44
C MET A 163 -1.61 10.50 0.91
N SER A 164 -2.01 10.30 2.16
CA SER A 164 -2.98 11.22 2.73
C SER A 164 -2.39 12.61 2.44
N ALA A 165 -3.02 13.34 1.52
CA ALA A 165 -2.89 14.77 1.55
C ALA A 165 -3.22 15.08 3.01
N SER A 166 -2.22 15.54 3.77
CA SER A 166 -2.46 16.31 4.98
C SER A 166 -3.73 17.10 4.70
N SER A 167 -4.79 16.83 5.45
CA SER A 167 -6.09 17.46 5.23
C SER A 167 -5.85 18.94 4.92
N ALA A 168 -6.02 19.32 3.65
CA ALA A 168 -6.06 20.74 3.34
C ALA A 168 -7.19 21.28 4.23
N PRO A 169 -6.94 22.31 5.06
CA PRO A 169 -7.98 22.81 5.94
C PRO A 169 -9.15 23.16 5.04
N ALA A 170 -10.31 22.59 5.35
CA ALA A 170 -11.54 22.90 4.66
C ALA A 170 -11.69 24.42 4.65
N ASP A 171 -11.69 25.01 3.46
CA ASP A 171 -12.04 26.41 3.25
C ASP A 171 -13.35 26.66 3.99
N THR A 172 -13.23 27.29 5.15
CA THR A 172 -14.37 27.69 5.94
C THR A 172 -14.98 28.84 5.16
N LYS A 173 -16.10 28.55 4.47
CA LYS A 173 -17.09 29.55 4.11
C LYS A 173 -17.35 30.40 5.36
N ARG A 174 -16.71 31.56 5.45
CA ARG A 174 -17.05 32.57 6.44
C ARG A 174 -18.01 33.53 5.76
N GLU A 175 -19.25 33.43 6.22
CA GLU A 175 -20.36 34.31 5.93
C GLU A 175 -19.93 35.78 6.04
N GLU A 176 -20.09 36.54 4.96
CA GLU A 176 -20.11 38.00 5.03
C GLU A 176 -21.50 38.42 5.51
N SER A 177 -21.71 38.28 6.82
CA SER A 177 -22.86 38.84 7.51
C SER A 177 -22.56 40.28 7.89
N SER A 178 -23.11 41.18 7.06
CA SER A 178 -23.58 42.53 7.36
C SER A 178 -23.33 43.01 8.80
N SER A 179 -22.23 43.74 9.01
CA SER A 179 -22.05 44.56 10.21
C SER A 179 -22.55 45.97 9.93
N ARG A 180 -23.76 46.25 10.43
CA ARG A 180 -24.32 47.58 10.67
C ARG A 180 -23.29 48.48 11.38
N SER A 181 -22.98 49.62 10.80
CA SER A 181 -22.26 50.70 11.47
C SER A 181 -23.14 51.37 12.56
N PRO A 182 -22.56 51.84 13.68
CA PRO A 182 -23.31 52.44 14.76
C PRO A 182 -23.60 53.93 14.54
N ARG A 183 -24.70 54.36 15.17
CA ARG A 183 -25.26 55.71 15.24
C ARG A 183 -24.22 56.76 15.69
N ARG A 184 -24.30 57.96 15.10
CA ARG A 184 -23.98 59.22 15.78
C ARG A 184 -25.22 60.11 15.75
N ALA A 185 -25.51 60.71 16.90
CA ALA A 185 -26.63 61.59 17.17
C ALA A 185 -26.19 63.07 17.15
N ASN A 186 -27.20 63.93 17.09
CA ASN A 186 -27.24 65.39 17.22
C ASN A 186 -26.79 66.15 15.97
N GLY A 187 -27.51 67.16 15.48
CA GLY A 187 -28.58 68.00 16.03
C GLY A 187 -28.42 69.40 15.39
N ASP A 188 -29.50 70.18 15.35
CA ASP A 188 -29.59 71.57 14.87
C ASP A 188 -29.60 71.73 13.34
N GLY A 189 -30.47 72.49 12.67
CA GLY A 189 -31.34 73.59 13.08
C GLY A 189 -31.28 74.66 11.97
N GLU A 190 -32.45 75.20 11.61
CA GLU A 190 -32.69 76.45 10.85
C GLU A 190 -32.66 76.53 9.31
N GLY A 191 -33.70 77.23 8.81
CA GLY A 191 -33.75 78.05 7.59
C GLY A 191 -34.17 77.31 6.30
N GLY A 192 -35.23 77.62 5.56
CA GLY A 192 -35.96 78.87 5.40
C GLY A 192 -35.98 79.26 3.91
N ILE A 193 -37.19 79.32 3.33
CA ILE A 193 -37.63 80.16 2.18
C ILE A 193 -37.04 79.88 0.78
N ARG A 194 -37.87 79.37 -0.15
CA ARG A 194 -38.54 80.11 -1.25
C ARG A 194 -39.36 79.16 -2.13
#